data_AF-A0A497VJB4-F1
#
_entry.id   AF-A0A497VJB4-F1
#
_cell.length_a   1.000
_cell.length_b   1.000
_cell.length_c   1.000
_cell.angle_alpha   90.00
_cell.angle_beta   90.00
_cell.angle_gamma   90.00
#
_symmetry.space_group_name_H-M   'P 1'
#
loop_
_entity.id
_entity.type
_entity.pdbx_description
1 polymer ?
#
loop_
_entity_poly.entity_id
_entity_poly.type
_entity_poly.pdbx_seq_one_letter_code
_entity_poly.pdbx_strand_id
1 'polypeptide(L)'
;MGVLLALALTLGSPHWDGSAALWGSLAFAVVVLSIGGATLLIWLMRRGEATRTAALLLAVPPLAALEAWALFGETLALVQLLGFVLAMAGVALARR
;
A
#
# COMPACT_ATOMS: atom_id res chain seq x y z
N MET A 1 2.59 15.43 15.79
CA MET A 1 1.35 16.23 15.59
C MET A 1 1.65 17.61 14.99
N GLY A 2 2.53 18.43 15.58
CA GLY A 2 2.78 19.81 15.13
C GLY A 2 3.28 19.97 13.69
N VAL A 3 4.15 19.08 13.20
CA VAL A 3 4.67 19.13 11.83
C VAL A 3 3.56 18.84 10.79
N LEU A 4 2.68 17.89 11.08
CA LEU A 4 1.54 17.57 10.21
C LEU A 4 0.53 18.72 10.15
N LEU A 5 0.32 19.39 11.29
CA LEU A 5 -0.56 20.55 11.40
C LEU A 5 0.02 21.76 10.65
N ALA A 6 1.33 21.99 10.77
CA ALA A 6 2.04 23.03 10.03
C ALA A 6 1.99 22.77 8.51
N LEU A 7 2.25 21.53 8.06
CA LEU A 7 2.12 21.15 6.65
C LEU A 7 0.68 21.25 6.13
N ALA A 8 -0.31 20.84 6.91
CA ALA A 8 -1.72 20.93 6.52
C ALA A 8 -2.17 22.39 6.39
N LEU A 9 -1.70 23.30 7.24
CA LEU A 9 -2.04 24.72 7.15
C LEU A 9 -1.25 25.47 6.05
N THR A 10 -0.05 24.98 5.68
CA THR A 10 0.81 25.64 4.69
C THR A 10 0.65 25.10 3.27
N LEU A 11 0.37 23.80 3.09
CA LEU A 11 0.16 23.14 1.80
C LEU A 11 -1.28 22.64 1.60
N GLY A 12 -2.01 22.36 2.67
CA GLY A 12 -3.33 21.79 2.59
C GLY A 12 -4.37 22.86 2.26
N SER A 13 -4.85 22.88 1.02
CA SER A 13 -6.15 23.46 0.70
C SER A 13 -7.20 22.37 0.94
N PRO A 14 -8.06 22.46 1.98
CA PRO A 14 -9.12 21.47 2.19
C PRO A 14 -10.19 21.70 1.12
N HIS A 15 -10.00 21.10 -0.05
CA HIS A 15 -10.95 21.15 -1.16
C HIS A 15 -12.01 20.07 -0.95
N TRP A 16 -12.88 20.26 0.04
CA TRP A 16 -14.05 19.41 0.18
C TRP A 16 -15.11 19.85 -0.83
N ASP A 17 -15.02 19.30 -2.04
CA ASP A 17 -15.89 19.66 -3.17
C ASP A 17 -17.23 18.91 -3.18
N GLY A 18 -17.43 17.94 -2.27
CA GLY A 18 -18.66 17.16 -2.15
C GLY A 18 -19.00 16.34 -3.42
N SER A 19 -18.04 16.17 -4.32
CA SER A 19 -18.25 15.55 -5.63
C SER A 19 -18.56 14.05 -5.51
N ALA A 20 -19.26 13.50 -6.51
CA ALA A 20 -19.51 12.06 -6.57
C ALA A 20 -18.21 11.24 -6.65
N ALA A 21 -17.15 11.81 -7.25
CA ALA A 21 -15.82 11.20 -7.29
C ALA A 21 -15.19 11.12 -5.90
N LEU A 22 -15.30 12.17 -5.08
CA LEU A 22 -14.83 12.18 -3.69
C LEU A 22 -15.59 11.17 -2.83
N TRP A 23 -16.91 11.07 -2.99
CA TRP A 23 -17.70 10.04 -2.32
C TRP A 23 -17.33 8.63 -2.78
N GLY A 24 -17.09 8.43 -4.07
CA GLY A 24 -16.65 7.15 -4.63
C GLY A 24 -15.29 6.70 -4.09
N SER A 25 -14.31 7.61 -4.04
CA SER A 25 -12.99 7.31 -3.48
C SER A 25 -13.04 7.04 -1.98
N LEU A 26 -13.87 7.78 -1.24
CA LEU A 26 -14.09 7.55 0.20
C LEU A 26 -14.75 6.18 0.45
N ALA A 27 -15.78 5.83 -0.33
CA ALA A 27 -16.43 4.53 -0.23
C ALA A 27 -15.46 3.39 -0.55
N PHE A 28 -14.64 3.53 -1.60
CA PHE A 28 -13.60 2.57 -1.93
C PHE A 28 -12.56 2.42 -0.82
N ALA A 29 -12.10 3.53 -0.23
CA ALA A 29 -11.17 3.51 0.89
C ALA A 29 -11.73 2.75 2.11
N VAL A 30 -12.99 3.00 2.48
CA VAL A 30 -13.61 2.34 3.62
C VAL A 30 -13.88 0.85 3.33
N VAL A 31 -14.50 0.54 2.18
CA VAL A 31 -14.95 -0.82 1.90
C VAL A 31 -13.81 -1.72 1.46
N VAL A 32 -13.01 -1.30 0.48
CA VAL A 32 -11.98 -2.17 -0.12
C VAL A 32 -10.71 -2.13 0.70
N LEU A 33 -10.17 -0.95 0.98
CA LEU A 33 -8.89 -0.81 1.69
C LEU A 33 -9.01 -1.18 3.17
N SER A 34 -10.03 -0.68 3.90
CA SER A 34 -10.19 -1.01 5.32
C SER A 34 -10.89 -2.34 5.56
N ILE A 35 -12.16 -2.51 5.14
CA ILE A 35 -12.90 -3.75 5.46
C ILE A 35 -12.28 -4.94 4.73
N GLY A 36 -12.03 -4.82 3.42
CA GLY A 36 -11.38 -5.85 2.62
C GLY A 36 -9.99 -6.20 3.15
N GLY A 37 -9.14 -5.19 3.37
CA GLY A 37 -7.79 -5.36 3.89
C GLY A 37 -7.74 -6.02 5.28
N ALA A 38 -8.53 -5.53 6.24
CA ALA A 38 -8.56 -6.08 7.59
C ALA A 38 -9.10 -7.52 7.62
N THR A 39 -10.16 -7.80 6.86
CA THR A 39 -10.74 -9.15 6.78
C THR A 39 -9.75 -10.13 6.16
N LEU A 40 -9.08 -9.72 5.07
CA LEU A 40 -8.08 -10.54 4.41
C LEU A 40 -6.89 -10.83 5.32
N LEU A 41 -6.41 -9.84 6.08
CA LEU A 41 -5.36 -10.03 7.08
C LEU A 41 -5.76 -11.02 8.17
N ILE A 42 -6.94 -10.84 8.75
CA ILE A 42 -7.47 -11.76 9.78
C ILE A 42 -7.62 -13.17 9.20
N TRP A 43 -8.11 -13.29 7.96
CA TRP A 43 -8.25 -14.58 7.29
C TRP A 43 -6.91 -15.25 7.02
N LEU A 44 -5.90 -14.51 6.59
CA LEU A 44 -4.53 -15.00 6.38
C LEU A 44 -3.89 -15.44 7.69
N MET A 45 -4.03 -14.67 8.77
CA MET A 45 -3.58 -15.03 10.11
C MET A 45 -4.29 -16.28 10.65
N ARG A 46 -5.54 -16.52 10.26
CA ARG A 46 -6.27 -17.74 10.63
C ARG A 46 -5.84 -18.96 9.82
N ARG A 47 -5.31 -18.78 8.61
CA ARG A 47 -4.88 -19.87 7.71
C ARG A 47 -3.38 -20.19 7.75
N GLY A 48 -2.57 -19.46 8.51
CA GLY A 48 -1.13 -19.72 8.65
C GLY A 48 -0.48 -18.95 9.80
N GLU A 49 0.78 -19.28 10.11
CA GLU A 49 1.55 -18.59 11.16
C GLU A 49 1.70 -17.11 10.83
N ALA A 50 1.45 -16.24 11.81
CA ALA A 50 1.45 -14.78 11.66
C ALA A 50 2.68 -14.22 10.91
N THR A 51 3.83 -14.89 11.05
CA THR A 51 5.10 -14.62 10.37
C THR A 51 4.98 -14.64 8.83
N ARG A 52 4.20 -15.59 8.28
CA ARG A 52 4.02 -15.75 6.82
C ARG A 52 3.16 -14.62 6.22
N THR A 53 2.20 -14.11 7.00
CA THR A 53 1.37 -12.96 6.61
C THR A 53 2.17 -11.66 6.64
N ALA A 54 3.04 -11.49 7.64
CA ALA A 54 3.95 -10.34 7.70
C ALA A 54 4.93 -10.30 6.50
N ALA A 55 5.44 -11.46 6.07
CA ALA A 55 6.25 -11.55 4.86
C ALA A 55 5.49 -11.12 3.60
N LEU A 56 4.20 -11.43 3.48
CA LEU A 56 3.36 -10.97 2.37
C LEU A 56 3.14 -9.44 2.40
N LEU A 57 2.99 -8.85 3.59
CA LEU A 57 2.89 -7.40 3.74
C LEU A 57 4.19 -6.69 3.31
N LEU A 58 5.36 -7.28 3.59
CA LEU A 58 6.65 -6.78 3.13
C LEU A 58 6.84 -6.90 1.61
N ALA A 59 6.09 -7.78 0.95
CA ALA A 59 6.07 -7.92 -0.51
C ALA A 59 5.13 -6.93 -1.22
N VAL A 60 4.34 -6.13 -0.48
CA VAL A 60 3.41 -5.16 -1.09
C VAL A 60 4.12 -4.07 -1.90
N PRO A 61 5.20 -3.41 -1.41
CA PRO A 61 5.92 -2.40 -2.19
C PRO A 61 6.44 -2.91 -3.56
N PRO A 62 7.10 -4.09 -3.66
CA PRO A 62 7.54 -4.59 -4.96
C PRO A 62 6.37 -4.98 -5.87
N LEU A 63 5.28 -5.55 -5.34
CA LEU A 63 4.08 -5.84 -6.13
C LEU A 63 3.45 -4.56 -6.70
N ALA A 64 3.34 -3.51 -5.88
CA ALA A 64 2.82 -2.21 -6.33
C ALA A 64 3.71 -1.59 -7.43
N ALA A 65 5.04 -1.72 -7.33
CA ALA A 65 5.95 -1.27 -8.37
C ALA A 65 5.79 -2.04 -9.69
N LEU A 66 5.53 -3.36 -9.63
CA LEU A 66 5.23 -4.17 -10.80
C LEU A 66 3.88 -3.79 -11.43
N GLU A 67 2.85 -3.57 -10.61
CA GLU A 67 1.54 -3.11 -11.07
C GLU A 67 1.65 -1.75 -11.76
N ALA A 68 2.43 -0.82 -11.21
CA ALA A 68 2.70 0.48 -11.80
C ALA A 68 3.39 0.37 -13.16
N TRP A 69 4.46 -0.44 -13.25
CA TRP A 69 5.15 -0.70 -14.51
C TRP A 69 4.22 -1.33 -15.56
N ALA A 70 3.40 -2.30 -15.17
CA ALA A 70 2.54 -3.06 -16.09
C ALA A 70 1.28 -2.29 -16.53
N LEU A 71 0.60 -1.60 -15.62
CA LEU A 71 -0.69 -0.93 -15.88
C LEU A 71 -0.53 0.51 -16.33
N PHE A 72 0.49 1.21 -15.80
CA PHE A 72 0.72 2.63 -16.07
C PHE A 72 1.92 2.88 -16.98
N GLY A 73 2.71 1.84 -17.31
CA GLY A 73 3.83 1.94 -18.24
C GLY A 73 5.02 2.75 -17.71
N GLU A 74 5.11 2.97 -16.41
CA GLU A 74 6.20 3.73 -15.80
C GLU A 74 7.54 3.00 -15.94
N THR A 75 8.58 3.67 -16.42
CA THR A 75 9.92 3.08 -16.53
C THR A 75 10.50 2.80 -15.15
N LEU A 76 10.72 1.52 -14.85
CA LEU A 76 11.39 1.07 -13.63
C LEU A 76 12.82 1.65 -13.60
N ALA A 77 13.03 2.64 -12.74
CA ALA A 77 14.35 3.22 -12.53
C ALA A 77 15.28 2.17 -11.89
N LEU A 78 16.59 2.28 -12.12
CA LEU A 78 17.58 1.33 -11.59
C LEU A 78 17.50 1.19 -10.06
N VAL A 79 17.15 2.28 -9.37
CA VAL A 79 16.90 2.30 -7.91
C VAL A 79 15.65 1.48 -7.52
N GLN A 80 14.57 1.53 -8.29
CA GLN A 80 13.40 0.67 -8.07
C GLN A 80 13.74 -0.80 -8.28
N LEU A 81 14.57 -1.12 -9.27
CA LEU A 81 15.01 -2.49 -9.52
C LEU A 81 15.85 -3.04 -8.35
N LEU A 82 16.76 -2.22 -7.81
CA LEU A 82 17.54 -2.59 -6.62
C LEU A 82 16.65 -2.77 -5.37
N GLY A 83 15.68 -1.87 -5.17
CA GLY A 83 14.68 -2.00 -4.11
C GLY A 83 13.81 -3.26 -4.27
N PHE A 84 13.47 -3.61 -5.51
CA PHE A 84 12.71 -4.81 -5.85
C PHE A 84 13.47 -6.09 -5.48
N VAL A 85 14.75 -6.19 -5.87
CA VAL A 85 15.62 -7.32 -5.51
C VAL A 85 15.78 -7.44 -4.00
N LEU A 86 15.99 -6.31 -3.30
CA LEU A 86 16.16 -6.29 -1.85
C LEU A 86 14.88 -6.76 -1.13
N ALA A 87 13.71 -6.26 -1.54
CA ALA A 87 12.43 -6.66 -0.96
C ALA A 87 12.13 -8.15 -1.22
N MET A 88 12.33 -8.63 -2.45
CA MET A 88 12.15 -10.04 -2.80
C MET A 88 13.09 -10.96 -2.00
N ALA A 89 14.35 -10.54 -1.79
CA ALA A 89 15.30 -11.28 -0.95
C ALA A 89 14.83 -11.34 0.52
N GLY A 90 14.34 -10.23 1.07
CA GLY A 90 13.78 -10.20 2.43
C GLY A 90 12.56 -11.10 2.61
N VAL A 91 11.66 -11.12 1.61
CA VAL A 91 10.47 -11.99 1.61
C VAL A 91 10.87 -13.47 1.49
N ALA A 92 11.85 -13.79 0.64
CA ALA A 92 12.36 -15.15 0.49
C ALA A 92 13.01 -15.67 1.78
N LEU A 93 13.75 -14.80 2.49
CA LEU A 93 14.35 -15.13 3.77
C LEU A 93 13.29 -15.34 4.87
N ALA A 94 12.26 -14.48 4.93
CA ALA A 94 11.18 -14.59 5.90
C ALA A 94 10.23 -15.78 5.67
N ARG A 95 10.23 -16.36 4.46
CA ARG A 95 9.47 -17.57 4.11
C ARG A 95 10.17 -18.88 4.51
N ARG A 96 11.43 -18.82 4.92
CA ARG A 96 12.27 -19.96 5.30
C ARG A 96 12.27 -20.17 6.80
#